data_AF-A0A8B6H9T2-F1
#
_entry.id   AF-A0A8B6H9T2-F1
#
_cell.length_a   1.000
_cell.length_b   1.000
_cell.length_c   1.000
_cell.angle_alpha   90.00
_cell.angle_beta   90.00
_cell.angle_gamma   90.00
#
_symmetry.space_group_name_H-M   'P 1'
#
loop_
_entity.id
_entity.type
_entity.pdbx_description
1 polymer ?
#
loop_
_entity_poly.entity_id
_entity_poly.type
_entity_poly.pdbx_seq_one_letter_code
_entity_poly.pdbx_strand_id
1 'polypeptide(L)'
;MTSYIVQWIVKISNSTSLRATISSNTVTRISATLKIRVGVLVRKGGRSKEVIDITTETNVEVFSTNYPRPYPSEEDKEWRMSQEYGKWQIILVDFQLQNSIGCSKDYLEINEENSQPKRLCGRKSKQSIISVGSKVRLHFHSDDQDEARGFRLTVKRLMDDDDMKKKSKDEAANVSVINRMEESWMFRVLLGALGCAVLVFTVLITLLCLEMRKKRLEHRPDRFNISSFTDGGLHWPPRTRSDSKSYGRQNSNSSTAPLTQNGRFAF
;
A
#
# COMPACT_ATOMS: atom_id res chain seq x y z
N MET A 1 -42.43 -0.84 -16.83
CA MET A 1 -41.19 -1.63 -16.97
C MET A 1 -40.16 -0.75 -17.66
N THR A 2 -39.29 -0.08 -16.90
CA THR A 2 -38.18 0.71 -17.46
C THR A 2 -37.10 -0.26 -17.91
N SER A 3 -36.83 -0.29 -19.21
CA SER A 3 -35.83 -1.17 -19.82
C SER A 3 -34.43 -0.62 -19.51
N TYR A 4 -33.59 -1.41 -18.84
CA TYR A 4 -32.23 -1.02 -18.48
C TYR A 4 -31.28 -1.42 -19.62
N ILE A 5 -30.84 -0.45 -20.42
CA ILE A 5 -29.69 -0.65 -21.32
C ILE A 5 -28.44 -0.26 -20.53
N VAL A 6 -27.72 -1.26 -20.00
CA VAL A 6 -26.45 -1.05 -19.30
C VAL A 6 -25.33 -1.08 -20.34
N GLN A 7 -24.90 0.09 -20.80
CA GLN A 7 -23.72 0.21 -21.66
C GLN A 7 -22.53 0.71 -20.81
N TRP A 8 -21.54 -0.17 -20.62
CA TRP A 8 -20.34 0.12 -19.84
C TRP A 8 -19.34 0.90 -20.68
N ILE A 9 -19.11 2.18 -20.35
CA ILE A 9 -18.02 2.96 -20.93
C ILE A 9 -17.03 3.28 -19.81
N VAL A 10 -15.89 2.60 -19.80
CA VAL A 10 -14.76 2.89 -18.91
C VAL A 10 -13.90 3.95 -19.59
N LYS A 11 -13.89 5.19 -19.06
CA LYS A 11 -12.90 6.20 -19.46
C LYS A 11 -11.72 6.13 -18.51
N ILE A 12 -10.57 5.72 -19.04
CA ILE A 12 -9.29 5.74 -18.34
C ILE A 12 -8.58 7.04 -18.75
N SER A 13 -8.41 7.99 -17.83
CA SER A 13 -7.54 9.15 -18.05
C SER A 13 -6.26 8.96 -17.24
N ASN A 14 -5.12 8.78 -17.93
CA ASN A 14 -3.82 8.62 -17.29
C ASN A 14 -3.18 10.00 -17.08
N SER A 15 -2.79 10.31 -15.85
CA SER A 15 -1.85 11.40 -15.56
C SER A 15 -0.69 10.83 -14.76
N THR A 16 0.48 10.77 -15.38
CA THR A 16 1.74 10.35 -14.77
C THR A 16 2.53 11.59 -14.38
N SER A 17 2.86 11.74 -13.10
CA SER A 17 3.78 12.76 -12.61
C SER A 17 5.07 12.07 -12.17
N LEU A 18 6.18 12.35 -12.86
CA LEU A 18 7.52 11.90 -12.48
C LEU A 18 8.18 12.99 -11.62
N ARG A 19 8.68 12.62 -10.44
CA ARG A 19 9.54 13.50 -9.64
C ARG A 19 10.88 12.80 -9.44
N ALA A 20 11.95 13.44 -9.89
CA ALA A 20 13.32 13.00 -9.68
C ALA A 20 14.01 14.04 -8.77
N THR A 21 14.64 13.58 -7.70
CA THR A 21 15.47 14.44 -6.83
C THR A 21 16.92 14.08 -7.09
N ILE A 22 17.72 15.03 -7.57
CA ILE A 22 19.14 14.82 -7.87
C ILE A 22 19.95 15.47 -6.75
N SER A 23 20.74 14.66 -6.03
CA SER A 23 21.73 15.11 -5.05
C SER A 23 23.07 14.51 -5.47
N SER A 24 24.06 15.37 -5.72
CA SER A 24 25.48 15.09 -6.02
C SER A 24 25.79 13.64 -6.46
N ASN A 25 25.87 13.43 -7.77
CA ASN A 25 26.44 12.28 -8.48
C ASN A 25 25.84 10.88 -8.23
N THR A 26 24.70 10.76 -7.55
CA THR A 26 23.92 9.51 -7.55
C THR A 26 22.42 9.81 -7.62
N VAL A 27 21.71 9.17 -8.56
CA VAL A 27 20.24 9.24 -8.62
C VAL A 27 19.71 8.40 -7.47
N THR A 28 19.31 9.04 -6.37
CA THR A 28 18.97 8.34 -5.13
C THR A 28 17.51 7.89 -5.02
N ARG A 29 16.60 8.38 -5.88
CA ARG A 29 15.24 7.80 -5.99
C ARG A 29 14.50 8.28 -7.24
N ILE A 30 13.90 7.33 -7.97
CA ILE A 30 12.87 7.60 -8.98
C ILE A 30 11.56 7.05 -8.41
N SER A 31 10.59 7.92 -8.10
CA SER A 31 9.25 7.48 -7.72
C SER A 31 8.23 7.98 -8.74
N ALA A 32 7.47 7.05 -9.31
CA ALA A 32 6.34 7.32 -10.19
C ALA A 32 5.06 7.08 -9.39
N THR A 33 4.18 8.08 -9.34
CA THR A 33 2.83 7.89 -8.78
C THR A 33 1.82 7.82 -9.92
N LEU A 34 1.16 6.68 -10.05
CA LEU A 34 0.09 6.48 -11.03
C LEU A 34 -1.24 6.86 -10.37
N LYS A 35 -1.83 7.97 -10.79
CA LYS A 35 -3.18 8.36 -10.34
C LYS A 35 -4.21 7.80 -11.33
N ILE A 36 -4.79 6.65 -11.00
CA ILE A 36 -5.91 6.07 -11.74
C ILE A 36 -7.19 6.73 -11.25
N ARG A 37 -7.88 7.49 -12.11
CA ARG A 37 -9.26 7.92 -11.86
C ARG A 37 -10.20 6.93 -12.54
N VAL A 38 -10.85 6.08 -11.76
CA VAL A 38 -11.93 5.21 -12.24
C VAL A 38 -13.25 5.96 -12.07
N GLY A 39 -13.75 6.55 -13.17
CA GLY A 39 -15.09 7.13 -13.19
C GLY A 39 -16.11 6.10 -13.63
N VAL A 40 -17.10 5.79 -12.77
CA VAL A 40 -18.26 4.99 -13.14
C VAL A 40 -19.39 5.94 -13.56
N LEU A 41 -19.71 5.98 -14.85
CA LEU A 41 -20.89 6.69 -15.35
C LEU A 41 -22.13 5.81 -15.18
N VAL A 42 -22.84 5.97 -14.06
CA VAL A 42 -24.17 5.36 -13.89
C VAL A 42 -25.20 6.30 -14.50
N ARG A 43 -25.65 6.03 -15.73
CA ARG A 43 -26.83 6.69 -16.28
C ARG A 43 -28.08 6.09 -15.64
N LYS A 44 -28.57 6.71 -14.56
CA LYS A 44 -29.95 6.54 -14.12
C LYS A 44 -30.85 7.40 -15.00
N GLY A 45 -31.99 6.89 -15.44
CA GLY A 45 -33.00 7.62 -16.21
C GLY A 45 -33.74 8.68 -15.37
N GLY A 46 -33.00 9.74 -14.99
CA GLY A 46 -33.40 10.95 -14.27
C GLY A 46 -32.25 11.97 -14.42
N ARG A 47 -32.44 13.26 -14.08
CA ARG A 47 -31.44 14.35 -14.27
C ARG A 47 -30.00 13.84 -14.08
N SER A 48 -29.19 13.94 -15.13
CA SER A 48 -27.81 13.42 -15.13
C SER A 48 -26.93 14.27 -14.22
N LYS A 49 -26.76 13.84 -12.97
CA LYS A 49 -25.89 14.51 -12.00
C LYS A 49 -24.41 14.30 -12.35
N GLU A 50 -23.69 15.38 -12.60
CA GLU A 50 -22.24 15.34 -12.86
C GLU A 50 -21.48 15.39 -11.53
N VAL A 51 -20.53 14.47 -11.32
CA VAL A 51 -19.74 14.38 -10.08
C VAL A 51 -18.26 14.56 -10.40
N ILE A 52 -17.59 15.48 -9.69
CA ILE A 52 -16.19 15.85 -9.90
C ILE A 52 -15.41 15.71 -8.58
N ASP A 53 -14.41 14.83 -8.55
CA ASP A 53 -13.57 14.62 -7.36
C ASP A 53 -12.34 15.54 -7.34
N ILE A 54 -12.19 16.29 -6.24
CA ILE A 54 -11.08 17.21 -5.97
C ILE A 54 -10.12 16.56 -4.97
N THR A 55 -8.95 16.14 -5.45
CA THR A 55 -7.94 15.41 -4.67
C THR A 55 -6.52 15.98 -4.80
N THR A 56 -6.35 17.15 -5.41
CA THR A 56 -5.05 17.78 -5.65
C THR A 56 -4.54 18.57 -4.44
N GLU A 57 -3.22 18.66 -4.27
CA GLU A 57 -2.56 19.45 -3.21
C GLU A 57 -2.52 20.95 -3.48
N THR A 58 -2.89 21.37 -4.69
CA THR A 58 -2.95 22.78 -5.11
C THR A 58 -4.33 23.37 -4.89
N ASN A 59 -4.40 24.72 -4.83
CA ASN A 59 -5.65 25.45 -4.89
C ASN A 59 -6.40 25.11 -6.18
N VAL A 60 -7.73 24.96 -6.07
CA VAL A 60 -8.60 24.61 -7.19
C VAL A 60 -9.62 25.70 -7.40
N GLU A 61 -9.73 26.19 -8.63
CA GLU A 61 -10.79 27.09 -9.03
C GLU A 61 -11.99 26.27 -9.52
N VAL A 62 -13.18 26.58 -9.01
CA VAL A 62 -14.45 25.95 -9.38
C VAL A 62 -15.37 27.02 -9.93
N PHE A 63 -15.94 26.74 -11.11
CA PHE A 63 -16.80 27.67 -11.84
C PHE A 63 -18.15 27.02 -12.11
N SER A 64 -19.21 27.82 -12.08
CA SER A 64 -20.47 27.42 -12.71
C SER A 64 -20.29 27.32 -14.23
N THR A 65 -21.15 26.55 -14.89
CA THR A 65 -21.14 26.49 -16.36
C THR A 65 -21.30 27.90 -16.95
N ASN A 66 -20.59 28.17 -18.04
CA ASN A 66 -20.61 29.45 -18.76
C ASN A 66 -20.05 30.68 -18.03
N TYR A 67 -19.63 30.60 -16.77
CA TYR A 67 -19.11 31.75 -16.02
C TYR A 67 -18.05 32.53 -16.83
N PRO A 68 -18.13 33.88 -16.97
CA PRO A 68 -19.02 34.79 -16.24
C PRO A 68 -20.37 35.07 -16.92
N ARG A 69 -20.75 34.31 -17.96
CA ARG A 69 -22.11 34.34 -18.50
C ARG A 69 -23.05 33.52 -17.62
N PRO A 70 -24.38 33.73 -17.72
CA PRO A 70 -25.33 32.99 -16.91
C PRO A 70 -25.19 31.47 -17.04
N TYR A 71 -25.38 30.76 -15.93
CA TYR A 71 -25.42 29.30 -15.93
C TYR A 71 -26.69 28.79 -16.67
N PRO A 72 -26.69 27.55 -17.20
CA PRO A 72 -27.91 26.91 -17.71
C PRO A 72 -28.94 26.58 -16.63
N SER A 73 -30.22 26.60 -17.00
CA SER A 73 -31.31 25.98 -16.25
C SER A 73 -31.12 24.47 -16.05
N GLU A 74 -31.74 23.93 -15.00
CA GLU A 74 -31.79 22.50 -14.68
C GLU A 74 -30.42 21.81 -14.50
N GLU A 75 -29.40 22.59 -14.14
CA GLU A 75 -28.06 22.09 -13.90
C GLU A 75 -27.98 21.41 -12.52
N ASP A 76 -27.37 20.22 -12.47
CA ASP A 76 -27.13 19.50 -11.23
C ASP A 76 -25.70 18.97 -11.20
N LYS A 77 -24.83 19.67 -10.45
CA LYS A 77 -23.39 19.37 -10.37
C LYS A 77 -22.92 19.20 -8.95
N GLU A 78 -22.04 18.24 -8.75
CA GLU A 78 -21.47 17.96 -7.44
C GLU A 78 -19.95 17.89 -7.50
N TRP A 79 -19.29 18.62 -6.60
CA TRP A 79 -17.86 18.51 -6.36
C TRP A 79 -17.62 17.86 -5.01
N ARG A 80 -16.84 16.79 -4.99
CA ARG A 80 -16.46 16.08 -3.76
C ARG A 80 -15.01 16.37 -3.45
N MET A 81 -14.77 16.94 -2.28
CA MET A 81 -13.44 17.16 -1.75
C MET A 81 -13.21 16.15 -0.64
N SER A 82 -12.09 15.44 -0.72
CA SER A 82 -11.68 14.49 0.30
C SER A 82 -10.18 14.57 0.50
N GLN A 83 -9.76 14.69 1.75
CA GLN A 83 -8.36 14.62 2.15
C GLN A 83 -8.22 13.80 3.42
N GLU A 84 -7.00 13.32 3.65
CA GLU A 84 -6.67 12.49 4.79
C GLU A 84 -6.67 13.29 6.10
N TYR A 85 -6.08 14.50 6.06
CA TYR A 85 -5.90 15.38 7.21
C TYR A 85 -6.22 16.84 6.88
N GLY A 86 -6.58 17.61 7.92
CA GLY A 86 -6.91 19.03 7.81
C GLY A 86 -8.34 19.32 7.35
N LYS A 87 -8.57 20.60 7.03
CA LYS A 87 -9.85 21.19 6.60
C LYS A 87 -9.75 21.79 5.19
N TRP A 88 -10.88 22.26 4.68
CA TRP A 88 -10.98 22.96 3.40
C TRP A 88 -11.40 24.41 3.63
N GLN A 89 -10.81 25.32 2.86
CA GLN A 89 -11.25 26.70 2.74
C GLN A 89 -11.92 26.90 1.39
N ILE A 90 -13.18 27.31 1.40
CA ILE A 90 -13.97 27.63 0.21
C ILE A 90 -14.17 29.13 0.17
N ILE A 91 -13.58 29.79 -0.82
CA ILE A 91 -13.61 31.24 -0.97
C ILE A 91 -14.54 31.58 -2.12
N LEU A 92 -15.63 32.30 -1.84
CA LEU A 92 -16.58 32.80 -2.83
C LEU A 92 -16.00 34.08 -3.43
N VAL A 93 -15.26 33.93 -4.53
CA VAL A 93 -14.59 35.05 -5.19
C VAL A 93 -15.61 35.94 -5.90
N ASP A 94 -16.53 35.31 -6.64
CA ASP A 94 -17.72 35.93 -7.20
C ASP A 94 -18.87 34.93 -7.11
N PHE A 95 -20.06 35.38 -6.72
CA PHE A 95 -21.20 34.51 -6.49
C PHE A 95 -22.51 35.26 -6.67
N GLN A 96 -23.29 34.82 -7.63
CA GLN A 96 -24.63 35.33 -7.90
C GLN A 96 -25.50 34.21 -8.47
N LEU A 97 -26.39 33.69 -7.65
CA LEU A 97 -27.48 32.80 -8.05
C LEU A 97 -28.82 33.53 -7.95
N GLN A 98 -29.87 32.95 -8.52
CA GLN A 98 -31.25 33.38 -8.27
C GLN A 98 -31.51 33.45 -6.76
N ASN A 99 -32.21 34.50 -6.30
CA ASN A 99 -32.51 34.68 -4.89
C ASN A 99 -33.90 34.13 -4.57
N SER A 100 -34.00 33.25 -3.59
CA SER A 100 -35.29 32.72 -3.14
C SER A 100 -35.31 32.46 -1.64
N ILE A 101 -36.51 32.37 -1.05
CA ILE A 101 -36.69 32.13 0.38
C ILE A 101 -36.11 30.75 0.71
N GLY A 102 -35.14 30.72 1.63
CA GLY A 102 -34.46 29.48 2.03
C GLY A 102 -33.58 28.85 0.95
N CYS A 103 -33.27 29.57 -0.15
CA CYS A 103 -32.53 29.03 -1.29
C CYS A 103 -33.17 27.73 -1.81
N SER A 104 -34.49 27.77 -1.99
CA SER A 104 -35.32 26.64 -2.44
C SER A 104 -35.31 26.40 -3.94
N LYS A 105 -34.85 27.40 -4.71
CA LYS A 105 -34.78 27.36 -6.17
C LYS A 105 -33.33 27.04 -6.58
N ASP A 106 -32.56 28.05 -6.99
CA ASP A 106 -31.13 27.89 -7.24
C ASP A 106 -30.31 27.93 -5.95
N TYR A 107 -29.37 27.01 -5.79
CA TYR A 107 -28.49 26.99 -4.64
C TYR A 107 -27.14 26.34 -4.91
N LEU A 108 -26.14 26.82 -4.16
CA LEU A 108 -24.94 26.07 -3.84
C LEU A 108 -25.07 25.54 -2.41
N GLU A 109 -25.22 24.24 -2.27
CA GLU A 109 -25.25 23.54 -0.99
C GLU A 109 -23.85 23.07 -0.61
N ILE A 110 -23.45 23.37 0.62
CA ILE A 110 -22.22 22.88 1.25
C ILE A 110 -22.66 21.83 2.28
N ASN A 111 -22.29 20.58 2.03
CA ASN A 111 -22.66 19.44 2.84
C ASN A 111 -21.40 18.76 3.39
N GLU A 112 -21.39 18.53 4.70
CA GLU A 112 -20.30 17.88 5.42
C GLU A 112 -20.84 16.70 6.22
N GLU A 113 -20.05 15.64 6.37
CA GLU A 113 -20.49 14.34 6.90
C GLU A 113 -21.17 14.43 8.29
N ASN A 114 -20.75 15.40 9.12
CA ASN A 114 -21.25 15.58 10.50
C ASN A 114 -21.83 16.98 10.74
N SER A 115 -22.37 17.64 9.72
CA SER A 115 -22.97 18.97 9.88
C SER A 115 -24.22 19.13 9.02
N GLN A 116 -25.11 20.03 9.47
CA GLN A 116 -26.31 20.34 8.68
C GLN A 116 -25.88 21.01 7.36
N PRO A 117 -26.48 20.62 6.22
CA PRO A 117 -26.16 21.22 4.93
C PRO A 117 -26.55 22.69 4.92
N LYS A 118 -25.66 23.52 4.35
CA LYS A 118 -25.86 24.96 4.23
C LYS A 118 -26.07 25.34 2.77
N ARG A 119 -27.22 25.92 2.46
CA ARG A 119 -27.51 26.45 1.11
C ARG A 119 -27.18 27.92 1.01
N LEU A 120 -26.63 28.30 -0.14
CA LEU A 120 -26.27 29.67 -0.50
C LEU A 120 -26.94 30.03 -1.82
N CYS A 121 -27.53 31.22 -1.89
CA CYS A 121 -28.16 31.76 -3.08
C CYS A 121 -28.11 33.30 -3.04
N GLY A 122 -28.61 33.96 -4.08
CA GLY A 122 -28.49 35.41 -4.25
C GLY A 122 -27.05 35.86 -4.48
N ARG A 123 -26.76 37.13 -4.19
CA ARG A 123 -25.42 37.70 -4.36
C ARG A 123 -24.59 37.57 -3.09
N LYS A 124 -23.39 37.00 -3.21
CA LYS A 124 -22.36 36.92 -2.15
C LYS A 124 -21.02 37.35 -2.75
N SER A 125 -20.18 38.04 -2.00
CA SER A 125 -18.86 38.45 -2.49
C SER A 125 -17.84 38.41 -1.37
N LYS A 126 -16.65 37.86 -1.67
CA LYS A 126 -15.49 37.78 -0.76
C LYS A 126 -15.79 37.04 0.56
N GLN A 127 -16.75 36.12 0.56
CA GLN A 127 -17.04 35.28 1.72
C GLN A 127 -16.09 34.07 1.74
N SER A 128 -15.50 33.79 2.89
CA SER A 128 -14.70 32.56 3.11
C SER A 128 -15.46 31.63 4.04
N ILE A 129 -15.48 30.35 3.70
CA ILE A 129 -16.11 29.29 4.49
C ILE A 129 -15.03 28.24 4.78
N ILE A 130 -14.83 27.95 6.06
CA ILE A 130 -13.89 26.92 6.51
C ILE A 130 -14.72 25.70 6.86
N SER A 131 -14.35 24.54 6.32
CA SER A 131 -15.04 23.30 6.63
C SER A 131 -14.74 22.82 8.05
N VAL A 132 -15.65 22.06 8.61
CA VAL A 132 -15.46 21.38 9.89
C VAL A 132 -14.61 20.13 9.69
N GLY A 133 -14.91 19.35 8.64
CA GLY A 133 -14.24 18.08 8.34
C GLY A 133 -13.32 18.09 7.12
N SER A 134 -12.67 16.94 6.89
CA SER A 134 -11.79 16.69 5.74
C SER A 134 -12.54 16.23 4.48
N LYS A 135 -13.84 15.93 4.60
CA LYS A 135 -14.73 15.59 3.49
C LYS A 135 -15.83 16.63 3.35
N VAL A 136 -15.91 17.24 2.18
CA VAL A 136 -16.90 18.26 1.87
C VAL A 136 -17.50 17.98 0.50
N ARG A 137 -18.80 18.19 0.37
CA ARG A 137 -19.53 18.09 -0.88
C ARG A 137 -20.13 19.46 -1.20
N LEU A 138 -19.79 19.99 -2.36
CA LEU A 138 -20.48 21.14 -2.95
C LEU A 138 -21.49 20.61 -3.95
N HIS A 139 -22.75 21.02 -3.84
CA HIS A 139 -23.80 20.66 -4.78
C HIS A 139 -24.44 21.92 -5.33
N PHE A 140 -24.27 22.16 -6.62
CA PHE A 140 -24.94 23.21 -7.35
C PHE A 140 -26.19 22.65 -8.02
N HIS A 141 -27.31 23.35 -7.84
CA HIS A 141 -28.60 23.05 -8.45
C HIS A 141 -29.19 24.34 -9.01
N SER A 142 -29.71 24.29 -10.24
CA SER A 142 -30.59 25.32 -10.80
C SER A 142 -31.97 24.77 -11.18
N ASP A 143 -33.00 25.61 -11.03
CA ASP A 143 -34.35 25.34 -11.52
C ASP A 143 -34.48 25.70 -13.02
N ASP A 144 -35.70 25.81 -13.52
CA ASP A 144 -35.98 26.05 -14.94
C ASP A 144 -35.90 27.54 -15.35
N GLN A 145 -35.66 28.49 -14.43
CA GLN A 145 -35.81 29.93 -14.70
C GLN A 145 -34.84 30.85 -13.92
N ASP A 146 -34.77 32.12 -14.34
CA ASP A 146 -34.04 33.22 -13.68
C ASP A 146 -32.53 32.97 -13.44
N GLU A 147 -31.84 32.46 -14.45
CA GLU A 147 -30.41 32.19 -14.31
C GLU A 147 -29.61 33.48 -14.12
N ALA A 148 -28.67 33.43 -13.18
CA ALA A 148 -27.78 34.54 -12.86
C ALA A 148 -26.35 34.25 -13.32
N ARG A 149 -25.43 35.19 -13.08
CA ARG A 149 -24.02 35.12 -13.48
C ARG A 149 -23.30 33.82 -13.06
N GLY A 150 -23.76 33.19 -11.98
CA GLY A 150 -23.15 31.99 -11.43
C GLY A 150 -22.04 32.30 -10.44
N PHE A 151 -21.00 31.47 -10.39
CA PHE A 151 -19.97 31.59 -9.37
C PHE A 151 -18.55 31.25 -9.86
N ARG A 152 -17.59 31.87 -9.17
CA ARG A 152 -16.18 31.49 -9.12
C ARG A 152 -15.77 31.27 -7.68
N LEU A 153 -15.35 30.06 -7.35
CA LEU A 153 -14.89 29.66 -6.03
C LEU A 153 -13.41 29.29 -6.09
N THR A 154 -12.64 29.67 -5.08
CA THR A 154 -11.32 29.10 -4.83
C THR A 154 -11.41 28.13 -3.67
N VAL A 155 -11.07 26.86 -3.91
CA VAL A 155 -10.99 25.81 -2.89
C VAL A 155 -9.52 25.61 -2.53
N LYS A 156 -9.21 25.68 -1.23
CA LYS A 156 -7.86 25.48 -0.69
C LYS A 156 -7.88 24.45 0.42
N ARG A 157 -6.76 23.76 0.59
CA ARG A 157 -6.52 22.92 1.77
C ARG A 157 -6.01 23.80 2.91
N LEU A 158 -6.48 23.51 4.11
CA LEU A 158 -5.97 24.05 5.37
C LEU A 158 -5.45 22.88 6.18
N MET A 159 -4.14 22.85 6.43
CA MET A 159 -3.48 21.84 7.24
C MET A 159 -2.74 22.58 8.34
N ASP A 160 -2.97 22.19 9.59
CA ASP A 160 -2.24 22.76 10.73
C ASP A 160 -0.91 21.99 10.93
N ASP A 161 0.00 22.53 11.75
CA ASP A 161 1.33 21.93 11.97
C ASP A 161 1.26 20.48 12.45
N ASP A 162 0.25 20.15 13.24
CA ASP A 162 0.03 18.79 13.74
C ASP A 162 -0.44 17.84 12.64
N ASP A 163 -1.28 18.31 11.70
CA ASP A 163 -1.70 17.54 10.52
C ASP A 163 -0.51 17.27 9.61
N MET A 164 0.38 18.25 9.44
CA MET A 164 1.61 18.12 8.65
C MET A 164 2.58 17.11 9.26
N LYS A 165 2.78 17.16 10.59
CA LYS A 165 3.60 16.15 11.30
C LYS A 165 3.02 14.77 11.15
N LYS A 166 1.70 14.62 11.27
CA LYS A 166 1.01 13.35 11.10
C LYS A 166 1.20 12.80 9.69
N LYS A 167 0.96 13.63 8.67
CA LYS A 167 1.24 13.29 7.26
C LYS A 167 2.68 12.81 7.07
N SER A 168 3.69 13.53 7.60
CA SER A 168 5.09 13.13 7.45
C SER A 168 5.42 11.80 8.13
N LYS A 169 4.79 11.51 9.28
CA LYS A 169 4.99 10.28 10.03
C LYS A 169 4.38 9.09 9.29
N ASP A 170 3.19 9.27 8.72
CA ASP A 170 2.50 8.24 7.96
C ASP A 170 3.21 7.96 6.62
N GLU A 171 3.72 9.00 5.96
CA GLU A 171 4.56 8.86 4.77
C GLU A 171 5.87 8.10 5.09
N ALA A 172 6.53 8.44 6.20
CA ALA A 172 7.73 7.72 6.65
C ALA A 172 7.43 6.25 7.01
N ALA A 173 6.28 5.99 7.65
CA ALA A 173 5.82 4.64 7.94
C ALA A 173 5.59 3.84 6.66
N ASN A 174 4.89 4.41 5.66
CA ASN A 174 4.66 3.75 4.38
C ASN A 174 5.95 3.43 3.63
N VAL A 175 6.94 4.34 3.63
CA VAL A 175 8.26 4.06 3.04
C VAL A 175 8.96 2.91 3.76
N SER A 176 8.89 2.87 5.09
CA SER A 176 9.51 1.77 5.87
C SER A 176 8.87 0.40 5.61
N VAL A 177 7.56 0.37 5.29
CA VAL A 177 6.84 -0.85 4.93
C VAL A 177 7.30 -1.34 3.56
N ILE A 178 7.39 -0.45 2.58
CA ILE A 178 7.86 -0.76 1.22
C ILE A 178 9.29 -1.33 1.25
N ASN A 179 10.21 -0.67 1.97
CA ASN A 179 11.59 -1.14 2.05
C ASN A 179 11.69 -2.53 2.72
N ARG A 180 10.88 -2.82 3.75
CA ARG A 180 10.83 -4.15 4.38
C ARG A 180 10.29 -5.24 3.43
N MET A 181 9.40 -4.88 2.50
CA MET A 181 8.89 -5.81 1.49
C MET A 181 9.95 -6.16 0.45
N GLU A 182 10.76 -5.20 0.00
CA GLU A 182 11.84 -5.46 -0.96
C GLU A 182 12.94 -6.37 -0.38
N GLU A 183 13.37 -6.11 0.86
CA GLU A 183 14.35 -6.95 1.54
C GLU A 183 13.85 -8.40 1.69
N SER A 184 12.60 -8.59 2.13
CA SER A 184 12.04 -9.93 2.33
C SER A 184 11.88 -10.73 1.02
N TRP A 185 11.46 -10.07 -0.06
CA TRP A 185 11.33 -10.73 -1.37
C TRP A 185 12.70 -11.13 -1.93
N MET A 186 13.70 -10.25 -1.83
CA MET A 186 15.08 -10.54 -2.26
C MET A 186 15.69 -11.71 -1.49
N PHE A 187 15.53 -11.76 -0.16
CA PHE A 187 16.01 -12.91 0.64
C PHE A 187 15.35 -14.23 0.22
N ARG A 188 14.04 -14.23 -0.08
CA ARG A 188 13.33 -15.44 -0.51
C ARG A 188 13.75 -15.91 -1.90
N VAL A 189 14.00 -15.00 -2.83
CA VAL A 189 14.51 -15.31 -4.18
C VAL A 189 15.94 -15.85 -4.10
N LEU A 190 16.81 -15.25 -3.29
CA LEU A 190 18.19 -15.71 -3.09
C LEU A 190 18.26 -17.09 -2.44
N LEU A 191 17.45 -17.35 -1.40
CA LEU A 191 17.37 -18.67 -0.78
C LEU A 191 16.86 -19.74 -1.77
N GLY A 192 15.89 -19.39 -2.63
CA GLY A 192 15.42 -20.27 -3.71
C GLY A 192 16.52 -20.59 -4.73
N ALA A 193 17.25 -19.57 -5.20
CA ALA A 193 18.33 -19.75 -6.17
C ALA A 193 19.50 -20.57 -5.61
N LEU A 194 19.90 -20.32 -4.36
CA LEU A 194 20.93 -21.11 -3.67
C LEU A 194 20.46 -22.56 -3.47
N GLY A 195 19.20 -22.78 -3.10
CA GLY A 195 18.62 -24.12 -3.01
C GLY A 195 18.67 -24.88 -4.34
N CYS A 196 18.32 -24.23 -5.45
CA CYS A 196 18.43 -24.81 -6.78
C CYS A 196 19.88 -25.14 -7.15
N ALA A 197 20.83 -24.26 -6.87
CA ALA A 197 22.25 -24.50 -7.15
C ALA A 197 22.78 -25.75 -6.41
N VAL A 198 22.47 -25.88 -5.12
CA VAL A 198 22.88 -27.06 -4.31
C VAL A 198 22.30 -28.36 -4.88
N LEU A 199 21.04 -28.35 -5.31
CA LEU A 199 20.42 -29.51 -5.95
C LEU A 199 21.11 -29.87 -7.27
N VAL A 200 21.44 -28.89 -8.11
CA VAL A 200 22.18 -29.14 -9.35
C VAL A 200 23.58 -29.72 -9.06
N PHE A 201 24.31 -29.16 -8.09
CA PHE A 201 25.64 -29.67 -7.73
C PHE A 201 25.58 -31.10 -7.19
N THR A 202 24.61 -31.43 -6.35
CA THR A 202 24.45 -32.81 -5.83
C THR A 202 24.09 -33.80 -6.93
N VAL A 203 23.23 -33.43 -7.88
CA VAL A 203 22.94 -34.25 -9.07
C VAL A 203 24.18 -34.42 -9.95
N LEU A 204 24.95 -33.37 -10.20
CA LEU A 204 26.19 -33.47 -10.97
C LEU A 204 27.23 -34.36 -10.27
N ILE A 205 27.41 -34.20 -8.96
CA ILE A 205 28.33 -35.04 -8.17
C ILE A 205 27.87 -36.51 -8.21
N THR A 206 26.57 -36.78 -8.06
CA THR A 206 26.05 -38.16 -8.15
C THR A 206 26.23 -38.74 -9.54
N LEU A 207 25.97 -37.98 -10.61
CA LEU A 207 26.22 -38.41 -11.99
C LEU A 207 27.71 -38.67 -12.25
N LEU A 208 28.61 -37.80 -11.76
CA LEU A 208 30.05 -38.02 -11.83
C LEU A 208 30.45 -39.28 -11.06
N CYS A 209 29.91 -39.50 -9.86
CA CYS A 209 30.15 -40.71 -9.08
C CYS A 209 29.67 -41.97 -9.82
N LEU A 210 28.53 -41.88 -10.51
CA LEU A 210 27.99 -42.97 -11.33
C LEU A 210 28.87 -43.25 -12.55
N GLU A 211 29.35 -42.22 -13.25
CA GLU A 211 30.24 -42.36 -14.40
C GLU A 211 31.60 -42.95 -13.99
N MET A 212 32.14 -42.54 -12.84
CA MET A 212 33.35 -43.12 -12.26
C MET A 212 33.15 -44.58 -11.84
N ARG A 213 31.97 -44.95 -11.36
CA ARG A 213 31.61 -46.36 -11.07
C ARG A 213 31.47 -47.17 -12.35
N LYS A 214 30.87 -46.61 -13.40
CA LYS A 214 30.74 -47.24 -14.72
C LYS A 214 32.12 -47.55 -15.31
N LYS A 215 33.04 -46.57 -15.32
CA LYS A 215 34.43 -46.77 -15.77
C LYS A 215 35.19 -47.81 -14.95
N ARG A 216 34.91 -47.93 -13.65
CA ARG A 216 35.53 -48.94 -12.77
C ARG A 216 35.00 -50.36 -13.05
N LEU A 217 33.75 -50.50 -13.48
CA LEU A 217 33.16 -51.80 -13.84
C LEU A 217 33.66 -52.30 -15.20
N GLU A 218 34.00 -51.39 -16.11
CA GLU A 218 34.52 -51.70 -17.46
C GLU A 218 36.03 -52.04 -17.48
N HIS A 219 36.72 -51.88 -16.35
CA HIS A 219 38.15 -52.20 -16.17
C HIS A 219 38.39 -53.45 -15.30
N ARG A 220 37.44 -54.38 -15.17
CA ARG A 220 37.76 -55.74 -14.68
C ARG A 220 38.46 -56.52 -15.81
N PRO A 221 39.74 -56.89 -15.68
CA PRO A 221 40.34 -57.87 -16.57
C PRO A 221 39.75 -59.25 -16.26
N ASP A 222 39.16 -59.90 -17.26
CA ASP A 222 38.98 -61.34 -17.29
C ASP A 222 40.36 -61.99 -17.21
N ARG A 223 40.65 -62.75 -16.15
CA ARG A 223 41.67 -63.83 -16.07
C ARG A 223 41.59 -64.54 -14.70
N PHE A 224 41.82 -65.83 -14.51
CA PHE A 224 41.96 -67.05 -15.31
C PHE A 224 41.90 -68.20 -14.27
N ASN A 225 41.37 -69.38 -14.65
CA ASN A 225 41.57 -70.65 -13.93
C ASN A 225 43.06 -70.94 -13.74
N ILE A 226 43.46 -71.57 -12.62
CA ILE A 226 44.41 -72.71 -12.54
C ILE A 226 44.47 -73.24 -11.08
N SER A 227 44.45 -74.56 -11.01
CA SER A 227 44.55 -75.48 -9.89
C SER A 227 45.93 -75.54 -9.20
N SER A 228 45.91 -76.09 -7.96
CA SER A 228 46.99 -76.79 -7.24
C SER A 228 48.30 -76.04 -6.93
N PHE A 229 48.65 -75.93 -5.65
CA PHE A 229 49.82 -76.62 -5.06
C PHE A 229 49.90 -76.34 -3.55
N THR A 230 50.34 -77.35 -2.80
CA THR A 230 50.40 -77.47 -1.35
C THR A 230 51.69 -76.90 -0.72
N ASP A 231 51.60 -76.70 0.60
CA ASP A 231 52.65 -76.76 1.62
C ASP A 231 53.50 -75.52 1.96
N GLY A 232 53.65 -75.29 3.27
CA GLY A 232 54.70 -74.41 3.83
C GLY A 232 54.34 -73.50 5.02
N GLY A 233 54.01 -74.09 6.17
CA GLY A 233 54.54 -73.74 7.52
C GLY A 233 54.62 -72.29 8.06
N LEU A 234 54.05 -72.15 9.28
CA LEU A 234 54.57 -71.41 10.46
C LEU A 234 54.42 -69.88 10.55
N HIS A 235 53.47 -69.43 11.37
CA HIS A 235 53.68 -68.96 12.77
C HIS A 235 52.72 -67.82 13.14
N TRP A 236 51.86 -68.04 14.13
CA TRP A 236 51.07 -67.01 14.83
C TRP A 236 51.66 -66.74 16.22
N PRO A 237 51.41 -65.57 16.80
CA PRO A 237 50.99 -65.55 18.20
C PRO A 237 49.70 -64.71 18.41
N PRO A 238 48.94 -65.00 19.49
CA PRO A 238 47.58 -64.52 19.68
C PRO A 238 47.52 -63.24 20.54
N ARG A 239 46.45 -62.46 20.38
CA ARG A 239 45.95 -61.63 21.48
C ARG A 239 44.43 -61.68 21.54
N THR A 240 43.97 -62.04 22.72
CA THR A 240 42.62 -62.45 23.08
C THR A 240 41.68 -61.27 23.33
N ARG A 241 40.44 -61.45 22.86
CA ARG A 241 39.14 -60.90 23.32
C ARG A 241 38.99 -61.12 24.84
N SER A 242 38.23 -60.41 25.67
CA SER A 242 36.82 -59.98 25.63
C SER A 242 36.52 -59.31 27.01
N ASP A 243 35.91 -58.13 27.06
CA ASP A 243 34.50 -57.86 27.45
C ASP A 243 34.21 -57.54 28.94
N SER A 244 33.30 -56.57 29.07
CA SER A 244 32.22 -56.41 30.07
C SER A 244 32.38 -55.53 31.34
N LYS A 245 31.57 -54.45 31.30
CA LYS A 245 30.84 -53.66 32.32
C LYS A 245 30.74 -54.22 33.76
N SER A 246 30.82 -53.33 34.78
CA SER A 246 29.65 -52.78 35.53
C SER A 246 29.95 -52.23 36.95
N TYR A 247 29.26 -51.12 37.27
CA TYR A 247 28.73 -50.62 38.57
C TYR A 247 29.57 -49.86 39.63
N GLY A 248 28.96 -48.76 40.12
CA GLY A 248 29.08 -48.21 41.50
C GLY A 248 29.72 -46.80 41.61
N ARG A 249 28.99 -45.67 41.48
CA ARG A 249 28.17 -44.94 42.49
C ARG A 249 28.97 -44.09 43.48
N GLN A 250 28.80 -42.76 43.43
CA GLN A 250 28.64 -41.80 44.55
C GLN A 250 28.28 -40.41 43.96
N ASN A 251 27.06 -39.92 44.20
CA ASN A 251 26.65 -38.90 45.20
C ASN A 251 27.10 -37.47 44.84
N SER A 252 26.32 -36.40 44.92
CA SER A 252 24.91 -36.17 45.32
C SER A 252 24.58 -34.71 44.98
N ASN A 253 23.32 -34.46 44.62
CA ASN A 253 22.69 -33.17 44.35
C ASN A 253 22.75 -32.17 45.53
N SER A 254 22.67 -30.86 45.26
CA SER A 254 21.44 -30.08 45.53
C SER A 254 21.62 -28.57 45.34
N SER A 255 20.64 -28.02 44.65
CA SER A 255 20.34 -26.60 44.45
C SER A 255 19.66 -26.01 45.68
N THR A 256 19.92 -24.76 46.06
CA THR A 256 18.89 -23.80 46.53
C THR A 256 19.46 -22.39 46.75
N ALA A 257 18.77 -21.39 46.19
CA ALA A 257 18.64 -20.03 46.71
C ALA A 257 17.16 -19.89 47.18
N PRO A 258 16.64 -18.76 47.75
CA PRO A 258 17.26 -17.54 48.29
C PRO A 258 16.64 -17.05 49.64
N LEU A 259 17.06 -15.84 50.07
CA LEU A 259 16.38 -14.82 50.91
C LEU A 259 16.12 -15.07 52.41
N THR A 260 16.64 -14.18 53.26
CA THR A 260 15.90 -13.36 54.25
C THR A 260 16.84 -12.44 55.06
N GLN A 261 16.25 -11.40 55.67
CA GLN A 261 16.78 -10.39 56.60
C GLN A 261 17.25 -9.05 55.96
N ASN A 262 16.92 -7.86 56.45
CA ASN A 262 16.18 -7.40 57.64
C ASN A 262 15.99 -5.85 57.57
N GLY A 263 15.07 -5.31 58.40
CA GLY A 263 15.02 -3.88 58.84
C GLY A 263 13.85 -3.08 58.24
N ARG A 264 12.72 -2.71 58.89
CA ARG A 264 12.47 -2.11 60.23
C ARG A 264 13.25 -0.79 60.39
N PHE A 265 12.70 0.40 60.69
CA PHE A 265 11.50 0.82 61.43
C PHE A 265 11.07 2.27 61.09
N ALA A 266 9.79 2.59 61.39
CA ALA A 266 9.18 3.81 61.99
C ALA A 266 9.85 5.20 61.81
N PHE A 267 9.14 6.32 61.62
CA PHE A 267 7.84 6.77 62.17
C PHE A 267 7.03 7.55 61.12
#